data_AF-A0A919EU54-F1
#
_entry.id   AF-A0A919EU54-F1
#
_cell.length_a   1.000
_cell.length_b   1.000
_cell.length_c   1.000
_cell.angle_alpha   90.00
_cell.angle_beta   90.00
_cell.angle_gamma   90.00
#
_symmetry.space_group_name_H-M   'P 1'
#
loop_
_entity.id
_entity.type
_entity.pdbx_description
1 polymer ?
#
loop_
_entity_poly.entity_id
_entity_poly.type
_entity_poly.pdbx_seq_one_letter_code
_entity_poly.pdbx_strand_id
1 'polypeptide(L)'
;MGRQERYRKVFRPLLRAGLEVIPDAVPGSAIPHVLGYERERVFGFCLVEYEDPRFVERLNKAWYDLATSSGLIDENREFLLMLPRGTWTAVEDRRRRTMHVWHRVRLLERWDIMGAGAATFLGIRAGHPGFAMLALDNSVWLLADTYETGAAVYAVRDPANSPGVLRELEWELEWLAKKDEDLEFRREVSVWLESRQQR
;
A
#
# COMPACT_ATOMS: atom_id res chain seq x y z
N MET A 1 3.79 7.79 21.87
CA MET A 1 3.92 8.90 20.88
C MET A 1 2.63 9.71 20.90
N GLY A 2 2.69 11.05 20.85
CA GLY A 2 1.49 11.88 20.95
C GLY A 2 0.66 11.90 19.66
N ARG A 3 -0.67 11.82 19.78
CA ARG A 3 -1.65 11.87 18.67
C ARG A 3 -1.43 13.10 17.74
N GLN A 4 -0.99 14.22 18.31
CA GLN A 4 -0.74 15.48 17.61
C GLN A 4 0.49 15.42 16.67
N GLU A 5 1.52 14.65 17.04
CA GLU A 5 2.74 14.51 16.23
C GLU A 5 2.49 13.66 14.99
N ARG A 6 1.76 12.54 15.14
CA ARG A 6 1.35 11.67 14.03
C ARG A 6 0.41 12.40 13.06
N TYR A 7 -0.53 13.19 13.57
CA TYR A 7 -1.38 14.05 12.73
C TYR A 7 -0.54 15.02 11.89
N ARG A 8 0.38 15.75 12.54
CA ARG A 8 1.20 16.76 11.85
C ARG A 8 2.13 16.16 10.80
N LYS A 9 2.79 15.06 11.13
CA LYS A 9 3.85 14.47 10.30
C LYS A 9 3.31 13.54 9.23
N VAL A 10 2.23 12.79 9.49
CA VAL A 10 1.72 11.74 8.59
C VAL A 10 0.40 12.15 7.93
N PHE A 11 -0.61 12.51 8.74
CA PHE A 11 -1.95 12.71 8.20
C PHE A 11 -2.08 14.00 7.38
N ARG A 12 -1.43 15.09 7.80
CA ARG A 12 -1.50 16.36 7.06
C ARG A 12 -0.87 16.27 5.66
N PRO A 13 0.29 15.62 5.45
CA PRO A 13 0.80 15.38 4.09
C PRO A 13 -0.13 14.51 3.24
N LEU A 14 -0.69 13.43 3.80
CA LEU A 14 -1.65 12.59 3.09
C LEU A 14 -2.91 13.36 2.68
N LEU A 15 -3.44 14.20 3.58
CA LEU A 15 -4.60 15.06 3.28
C LEU A 15 -4.31 16.02 2.11
N ARG A 16 -3.07 16.55 2.01
CA ARG A 16 -2.66 17.39 0.87
C ARG A 16 -2.57 16.61 -0.44
N ALA A 17 -2.28 15.32 -0.37
CA ALA A 17 -2.33 14.41 -1.52
C ALA A 17 -3.75 13.93 -1.85
N GLY A 18 -4.76 14.35 -1.06
CA GLY A 18 -6.16 13.95 -1.25
C GLY A 18 -6.51 12.63 -0.56
N LEU A 19 -5.76 12.24 0.47
CA LEU A 19 -6.02 11.03 1.26
C LEU A 19 -6.34 11.40 2.71
N GLU A 20 -7.57 11.15 3.13
CA GLU A 20 -7.99 11.24 4.52
C GLU A 20 -7.74 9.90 5.22
N VAL A 21 -6.97 9.88 6.30
CA VAL A 21 -6.78 8.67 7.11
C VAL A 21 -7.96 8.51 8.07
N ILE A 22 -8.58 7.33 8.06
CA ILE A 22 -9.65 6.94 8.99
C ILE A 22 -9.00 6.18 10.16
N PRO A 23 -8.91 6.76 11.36
CA PRO A 23 -8.24 6.13 12.49
C PRO A 23 -8.91 4.83 12.93
N ASP A 24 -8.11 3.85 13.33
CA ASP A 24 -8.55 2.61 13.98
C ASP A 24 -9.62 1.82 13.20
N ALA A 25 -9.60 1.93 11.86
CA ALA A 25 -10.66 1.41 10.99
C ALA A 25 -10.19 0.32 9.99
N VAL A 26 -9.04 -0.31 10.25
CA VAL A 26 -8.56 -1.45 9.45
C VAL A 26 -9.40 -2.69 9.82
N PRO A 27 -10.03 -3.38 8.84
CA PRO A 27 -10.77 -4.60 9.12
C PRO A 27 -9.86 -5.69 9.69
N GLY A 28 -10.32 -6.41 10.72
CA GLY A 28 -9.55 -7.54 11.29
C GLY A 28 -9.33 -8.70 10.31
N SER A 29 -10.04 -8.72 9.18
CA SER A 29 -9.87 -9.67 8.08
C SER A 29 -8.82 -9.25 7.05
N ALA A 30 -8.26 -8.04 7.16
CA ALA A 30 -7.26 -7.55 6.21
C ALA A 30 -6.04 -8.47 6.19
N ILE A 31 -5.51 -8.76 5.00
CA ILE A 31 -4.24 -9.48 4.88
C ILE A 31 -3.16 -8.64 5.59
N PRO A 32 -2.39 -9.16 6.55
CA PRO A 32 -1.46 -8.33 7.35
C PRO A 32 -0.37 -7.67 6.52
N HIS A 33 0.09 -8.36 5.47
CA HIS A 33 1.07 -7.84 4.52
C HIS A 33 0.89 -8.54 3.18
N VAL A 34 1.19 -7.86 2.08
CA VAL A 34 1.13 -8.44 0.75
C VAL A 34 2.48 -8.29 0.07
N LEU A 35 3.15 -9.42 -0.15
CA LEU A 35 4.42 -9.55 -0.86
C LEU A 35 4.40 -10.89 -1.59
N GLY A 36 5.05 -10.99 -2.75
CA GLY A 36 5.05 -12.22 -3.54
C GLY A 36 3.70 -12.47 -4.20
N TYR A 37 3.70 -12.84 -5.47
CA TYR A 37 2.48 -13.15 -6.20
C TYR A 37 2.82 -13.86 -7.50
N GLU A 38 1.88 -14.64 -8.01
CA GLU A 38 1.98 -15.24 -9.33
C GLU A 38 1.71 -14.19 -10.43
N ARG A 39 2.51 -14.21 -11.50
CA ARG A 39 2.36 -13.26 -12.62
C ARG A 39 0.97 -13.33 -13.25
N GLU A 40 0.37 -14.52 -13.28
CA GLU A 40 -0.95 -14.81 -13.84
C GLU A 40 -2.08 -14.11 -13.07
N ARG A 41 -1.81 -13.63 -11.85
CA ARG A 41 -2.76 -12.81 -11.07
C ARG A 41 -2.69 -11.33 -11.40
N VAL A 42 -1.68 -10.89 -12.16
CA VAL A 42 -1.64 -9.51 -12.64
C VAL A 42 -2.68 -9.36 -13.75
N PHE A 43 -3.68 -8.49 -13.54
CA PHE A 43 -4.79 -8.30 -14.49
C PHE A 43 -4.93 -6.86 -14.98
N GLY A 44 -4.06 -5.95 -14.53
CA GLY A 44 -3.94 -4.60 -15.06
C GLY A 44 -2.53 -4.09 -14.84
N PHE A 45 -1.98 -3.40 -15.83
CA PHE A 45 -0.65 -2.82 -15.81
C PHE A 45 -0.62 -1.59 -16.70
N CYS A 46 -0.06 -0.49 -16.21
CA CYS A 46 0.21 0.70 -17.00
C CYS A 46 1.57 1.28 -16.60
N LEU A 47 2.49 1.34 -17.57
CA LEU A 47 3.76 2.04 -17.46
C LEU A 47 3.63 3.40 -18.13
N VAL A 48 4.12 4.44 -17.46
CA VAL A 48 4.33 5.76 -18.07
C VAL A 48 5.83 6.01 -18.08
N GLU A 49 6.36 6.40 -19.24
CA GLU A 49 7.78 6.70 -19.43
C GLU A 49 8.13 8.08 -18.87
N TYR A 50 9.35 8.26 -18.36
CA TYR A 50 9.79 9.53 -17.76
C TYR A 50 9.84 10.68 -18.77
N GLU A 51 10.03 10.36 -20.04
CA GLU A 51 10.10 11.30 -21.15
C GLU A 51 8.74 11.94 -21.46
N ASP A 52 7.64 11.40 -20.94
CA ASP A 52 6.32 12.00 -21.15
C ASP A 52 6.24 13.38 -20.46
N PRO A 53 5.97 14.48 -21.19
CA PRO A 53 5.94 15.82 -20.60
C PRO A 53 4.80 16.01 -19.59
N ARG A 54 3.82 15.10 -19.57
CA ARG A 54 2.71 15.03 -18.61
C ARG A 54 2.82 13.79 -17.71
N PHE A 55 4.04 13.30 -17.47
CA PHE A 55 4.33 12.07 -16.72
C PHE A 55 3.49 11.90 -15.44
N VAL A 56 3.54 12.87 -14.51
CA VAL A 56 2.80 12.79 -13.24
C VAL A 56 1.29 12.79 -13.43
N GLU A 57 0.77 13.62 -14.35
CA GLU A 57 -0.66 13.68 -14.68
C GLU A 57 -1.15 12.35 -15.26
N ARG A 58 -0.38 11.77 -16.20
CA ARG A 58 -0.72 10.48 -16.81
C ARG A 58 -0.63 9.33 -15.83
N LEU A 59 0.34 9.34 -14.91
CA LEU A 59 0.47 8.31 -13.89
C LEU A 59 -0.67 8.38 -12.87
N ASN A 60 -1.07 9.60 -12.46
CA ASN A 60 -2.27 9.82 -11.65
C ASN A 60 -3.51 9.28 -12.35
N LYS A 61 -3.68 9.59 -13.65
CA LYS A 61 -4.80 9.08 -14.44
C LYS A 61 -4.79 7.55 -14.52
N ALA A 62 -3.64 6.96 -14.86
CA ALA A 62 -3.48 5.51 -14.97
C ALA A 62 -3.82 4.79 -13.66
N TRP A 63 -3.36 5.35 -12.53
CA TRP A 63 -3.70 4.86 -11.20
C TRP A 63 -5.21 4.92 -10.95
N TYR A 64 -5.84 6.06 -11.18
CA TYR A 64 -7.26 6.24 -10.88
C TYR A 64 -8.16 5.38 -11.77
N ASP A 65 -7.86 5.31 -13.07
CA ASP A 65 -8.58 4.45 -14.00
C ASP A 65 -8.50 2.98 -13.53
N LEU A 66 -7.28 2.50 -13.22
CA LEU A 66 -7.07 1.12 -12.79
C LEU A 66 -7.69 0.83 -11.42
N ALA A 67 -7.52 1.73 -10.45
CA ALA A 67 -8.09 1.61 -9.11
C ALA A 67 -9.63 1.54 -9.14
N THR A 68 -10.25 2.33 -10.02
CA THR A 68 -11.70 2.33 -10.22
C THR A 68 -12.15 1.05 -10.93
N SER A 69 -11.51 0.70 -12.06
CA SER A 69 -11.94 -0.45 -12.87
C SER A 69 -11.69 -1.80 -12.20
N SER A 70 -10.72 -1.87 -11.27
CA SER A 70 -10.42 -3.08 -10.51
C SER A 70 -11.33 -3.26 -9.30
N GLY A 71 -12.00 -2.21 -8.82
CA GLY A 71 -12.76 -2.26 -7.57
C GLY A 71 -11.91 -2.03 -6.32
N LEU A 72 -10.70 -1.48 -6.45
CA LEU A 72 -9.92 -1.02 -5.28
C LEU A 72 -10.67 0.08 -4.52
N ILE A 73 -11.25 1.02 -5.26
CA ILE A 73 -12.01 2.16 -4.74
C ILE A 73 -13.47 1.74 -4.67
N ASP A 74 -13.99 1.57 -3.46
CA ASP A 74 -15.41 1.30 -3.24
C ASP A 74 -16.29 2.56 -3.45
N GLU A 75 -17.60 2.42 -3.22
CA GLU A 75 -18.56 3.53 -3.27
C GLU A 75 -18.25 4.68 -2.31
N ASN A 76 -17.58 4.41 -1.19
CA ASN A 76 -17.15 5.40 -0.20
C ASN A 76 -15.78 5.99 -0.55
N ARG A 77 -15.15 5.48 -1.61
CA ARG A 77 -13.79 5.75 -2.06
C ARG A 77 -12.72 5.39 -1.02
N GLU A 78 -12.94 4.28 -0.32
CA GLU A 78 -12.12 3.82 0.78
C GLU A 78 -11.35 2.56 0.44
N PHE A 79 -10.12 2.49 0.94
CA PHE A 79 -9.23 1.35 0.76
C PHE A 79 -8.15 1.35 1.85
N LEU A 80 -7.36 0.28 1.91
CA LEU A 80 -6.20 0.20 2.78
C LEU A 80 -4.97 0.70 2.04
N LEU A 81 -4.18 1.51 2.72
CA LEU A 81 -2.92 2.05 2.23
C LEU A 81 -1.78 1.60 3.14
N MET A 82 -0.75 1.03 2.55
CA MET A 82 0.43 0.60 3.30
C MET A 82 1.29 1.82 3.61
N LEU A 83 1.51 2.10 4.89
CA LEU A 83 2.37 3.20 5.34
C LEU A 83 3.39 2.68 6.35
N PRO A 84 4.57 3.32 6.46
CA PRO A 84 5.51 3.02 7.54
C PRO A 84 4.83 3.16 8.90
N ARG A 85 5.13 2.25 9.85
CA ARG A 85 4.55 2.27 11.21
C ARG A 85 4.93 3.52 12.04
N GLY A 86 5.92 4.28 11.58
CA GLY A 86 6.41 5.51 12.20
C GLY A 86 5.88 6.81 11.60
N THR A 87 6.59 7.91 11.86
CA THR A 87 6.32 9.23 11.25
C THR A 87 7.31 9.58 10.14
N TRP A 88 8.04 8.58 9.65
CA TRP A 88 9.13 8.74 8.71
C TRP A 88 8.58 8.81 7.29
N THR A 89 9.06 9.75 6.50
CA THR A 89 8.80 9.79 5.05
C THR A 89 9.31 8.51 4.39
N ALA A 90 8.86 8.19 3.17
CA ALA A 90 9.30 6.99 2.48
C ALA A 90 10.83 6.95 2.23
N VAL A 91 11.48 8.12 2.07
CA VAL A 91 12.94 8.23 1.97
C VAL A 91 13.64 7.80 3.28
N GLU A 92 13.10 8.21 4.42
CA GLU A 92 13.64 7.88 5.74
C GLU A 92 13.36 6.42 6.11
N ASP A 93 12.18 5.93 5.75
CA ASP A 93 11.79 4.54 5.95
C ASP A 93 12.67 3.57 5.15
N ARG A 94 12.93 3.84 3.85
CA ARG A 94 13.79 2.99 3.00
C ARG A 94 15.19 2.75 3.60
N ARG A 95 15.71 3.71 4.37
CA ARG A 95 17.00 3.58 5.06
C ARG A 95 16.93 2.73 6.32
N ARG A 96 15.76 2.69 6.96
CA ARG A 96 15.53 2.04 8.26
C ARG A 96 14.88 0.67 8.14
N ARG A 97 14.31 0.33 6.98
CA ARG A 97 13.57 -0.91 6.71
C ARG A 97 12.48 -1.14 7.76
N THR A 98 11.68 -0.11 8.05
CA THR A 98 10.66 -0.28 9.09
C THR A 98 9.48 -1.09 8.56
N MET A 99 8.78 -1.77 9.48
CA MET A 99 7.58 -2.49 9.11
C MET A 99 6.49 -1.52 8.65
N HIS A 100 5.81 -1.91 7.58
CA HIS A 100 4.67 -1.16 7.07
C HIS A 100 3.38 -1.74 7.64
N VAL A 101 2.41 -0.87 7.91
CA VAL A 101 1.11 -1.26 8.44
C VAL A 101 0.00 -0.62 7.62
N TRP A 102 -1.12 -1.32 7.52
CA TRP A 102 -2.30 -0.81 6.85
C TRP A 102 -2.90 0.37 7.59
N HIS A 103 -3.32 1.36 6.82
CA HIS A 103 -4.20 2.42 7.26
C HIS A 103 -5.39 2.47 6.34
N ARG A 104 -6.61 2.49 6.88
CA ARG A 104 -7.78 2.79 6.07
C ARG A 104 -7.77 4.26 5.70
N VAL A 105 -7.96 4.55 4.43
CA VAL A 105 -7.99 5.90 3.90
C VAL A 105 -9.21 6.11 3.02
N ARG A 106 -9.63 7.36 2.89
CA ARG A 106 -10.63 7.82 1.92
C ARG A 106 -9.98 8.75 0.91
N LEU A 107 -10.25 8.51 -0.37
CA LEU A 107 -9.83 9.40 -1.45
C LEU A 107 -10.78 10.60 -1.55
N LEU A 108 -10.24 11.81 -1.47
CA LEU A 108 -10.96 13.07 -1.57
C LEU A 108 -11.19 13.47 -3.03
N GLU A 109 -12.13 14.37 -3.31
CA GLU A 109 -12.43 14.84 -4.68
C GLU A 109 -11.20 15.42 -5.40
N ARG A 110 -10.37 16.15 -4.67
CA ARG A 110 -9.08 16.67 -5.16
C ARG A 110 -7.96 15.81 -4.59
N TRP A 111 -7.17 15.24 -5.47
CA TRP A 111 -6.10 14.32 -5.12
C TRP A 111 -4.92 14.45 -6.08
N ASP A 112 -3.74 14.11 -5.57
CA ASP A 112 -2.49 14.05 -6.32
C ASP A 112 -1.58 13.00 -5.65
N ILE A 113 -1.82 11.73 -6.03
CA ILE A 113 -1.15 10.57 -5.44
C ILE A 113 0.29 10.47 -5.95
N MET A 114 0.48 10.64 -7.26
CA MET A 114 1.76 10.48 -7.93
C MET A 114 2.65 11.71 -7.85
N GLY A 115 2.11 12.89 -7.54
CA GLY A 115 2.86 14.10 -7.24
C GLY A 115 3.06 14.26 -5.74
N ALA A 116 2.15 14.97 -5.08
CA ALA A 116 2.21 15.30 -3.65
C ALA A 116 2.32 14.07 -2.73
N GLY A 117 1.58 13.00 -3.03
CA GLY A 117 1.68 11.74 -2.29
C GLY A 117 3.07 11.10 -2.40
N ALA A 118 3.55 10.88 -3.63
CA ALA A 118 4.85 10.29 -3.91
C ALA A 118 6.02 11.17 -3.44
N ALA A 119 5.83 12.48 -3.31
CA ALA A 119 6.83 13.37 -2.72
C ALA A 119 6.95 13.26 -1.19
N THR A 120 6.14 12.42 -0.53
CA THR A 120 6.08 12.32 0.93
C THR A 120 6.13 10.87 1.42
N PHE A 121 4.98 10.20 1.51
CA PHE A 121 4.85 8.85 2.08
C PHE A 121 4.70 7.78 1.01
N LEU A 122 4.34 8.15 -0.21
CA LEU A 122 4.02 7.20 -1.27
C LEU A 122 5.16 7.05 -2.27
N GLY A 123 6.37 7.47 -1.92
CA GLY A 123 7.48 7.48 -2.86
C GLY A 123 8.66 8.31 -2.40
N ILE A 124 9.70 8.31 -3.22
CA ILE A 124 10.94 9.04 -2.90
C ILE A 124 10.90 10.51 -3.35
N ARG A 125 10.12 10.81 -4.39
CA ARG A 125 9.86 12.15 -4.94
C ARG A 125 8.64 12.09 -5.88
N ALA A 126 8.12 13.24 -6.30
CA ALA A 126 7.07 13.30 -7.31
C ALA A 126 7.42 12.47 -8.55
N GLY A 127 6.45 11.69 -9.04
CA GLY A 127 6.60 10.76 -10.15
C GLY A 127 7.41 9.50 -9.86
N HIS A 128 7.91 9.30 -8.65
CA HIS A 128 8.70 8.13 -8.26
C HIS A 128 8.00 7.40 -7.12
N PRO A 129 6.86 6.73 -7.41
CA PRO A 129 6.06 6.07 -6.40
C PRO A 129 6.76 4.81 -5.88
N GLY A 130 6.35 4.41 -4.69
CA GLY A 130 6.69 3.13 -4.07
C GLY A 130 5.71 2.88 -2.93
N PHE A 131 4.54 2.33 -3.27
CA PHE A 131 3.48 2.06 -2.30
C PHE A 131 2.56 0.93 -2.76
N ALA A 132 1.80 0.42 -1.80
CA ALA A 132 0.82 -0.63 -1.97
C ALA A 132 -0.53 -0.21 -1.38
N MET A 133 -1.61 -0.59 -2.05
CA MET A 133 -2.99 -0.38 -1.63
C MET A 133 -3.77 -1.69 -1.74
N LEU A 134 -4.70 -1.93 -0.82
CA LEU A 134 -5.48 -3.16 -0.76
C LEU A 134 -6.97 -2.81 -0.61
N ALA A 135 -7.83 -3.47 -1.39
CA ALA A 135 -9.27 -3.33 -1.26
C ALA A 135 -9.72 -3.82 0.13
N LEU A 136 -10.77 -3.21 0.71
CA LEU A 136 -11.23 -3.54 2.07
C LEU A 136 -11.68 -5.01 2.22
N ASP A 137 -12.08 -5.65 1.13
CA ASP A 137 -12.48 -7.05 1.05
C ASP A 137 -11.33 -8.00 0.67
N ASN A 138 -10.11 -7.48 0.52
CA ASN A 138 -8.90 -8.17 0.05
C ASN A 138 -8.96 -8.71 -1.38
N SER A 139 -9.90 -8.27 -2.21
CA SER A 139 -10.06 -8.76 -3.59
C SER A 139 -8.96 -8.27 -4.55
N VAL A 140 -8.45 -7.06 -4.32
CA VAL A 140 -7.47 -6.40 -5.18
C VAL A 140 -6.34 -5.80 -4.37
N TRP A 141 -5.12 -6.11 -4.79
CA TRP A 141 -3.93 -5.40 -4.38
C TRP A 141 -3.39 -4.59 -5.55
N LEU A 142 -3.26 -3.27 -5.36
CA LEU A 142 -2.72 -2.35 -6.34
C LEU A 142 -1.38 -1.83 -5.86
N LEU A 143 -0.40 -1.83 -6.76
CA LEU A 143 0.93 -1.28 -6.51
C LEU A 143 1.21 -0.14 -7.46
N ALA A 144 2.06 0.77 -6.98
CA ALA A 144 2.75 1.73 -7.80
C ALA A 144 4.24 1.65 -7.48
N ASP A 145 5.05 1.45 -8.50
CA ASP A 145 6.49 1.27 -8.35
C ASP A 145 7.27 1.98 -9.46
N THR A 146 8.53 2.24 -9.13
CA THR A 146 9.49 2.97 -9.93
C THR A 146 10.42 2.00 -10.67
N TYR A 147 10.55 2.18 -11.98
CA TYR A 147 11.37 1.38 -12.88
C TYR A 147 12.47 2.24 -13.52
N GLU A 148 13.36 1.59 -14.27
CA GLU A 148 14.48 2.26 -14.96
C GLU A 148 14.01 3.29 -15.99
N THR A 149 12.97 2.97 -16.76
CA THR A 149 12.47 3.82 -17.87
C THR A 149 11.22 4.62 -17.52
N GLY A 150 10.63 4.40 -16.33
CA GLY A 150 9.38 5.05 -15.97
C GLY A 150 8.85 4.59 -14.61
N ALA A 151 7.58 4.86 -14.37
CA ALA A 151 6.86 4.33 -13.22
C ALA A 151 5.60 3.61 -13.69
N ALA A 152 5.24 2.54 -13.00
CA ALA A 152 4.07 1.75 -13.35
C ALA A 152 3.11 1.59 -12.18
N VAL A 153 1.85 1.41 -12.54
CA VAL A 153 0.81 0.90 -11.64
C VAL A 153 0.34 -0.45 -12.13
N TYR A 154 0.06 -1.36 -11.22
CA TYR A 154 -0.48 -2.66 -11.57
C TYR A 154 -1.35 -3.26 -10.47
N ALA A 155 -2.29 -4.10 -10.89
CA ALA A 155 -3.29 -4.71 -10.02
C ALA A 155 -3.14 -6.24 -10.02
N VAL A 156 -3.19 -6.82 -8.82
CA VAL A 156 -3.11 -8.25 -8.55
C VAL A 156 -4.44 -8.69 -7.96
N ARG A 157 -5.02 -9.74 -8.54
CA ARG A 157 -6.30 -10.30 -8.11
C ARG A 157 -6.16 -11.34 -7.00
N ASP A 158 -7.15 -11.35 -6.13
CA ASP A 158 -7.33 -12.32 -5.05
C ASP A 158 -6.02 -12.56 -4.25
N PRO A 159 -5.30 -11.50 -3.81
CA PRO A 159 -4.01 -11.61 -3.12
C PRO A 159 -4.11 -12.47 -1.85
N ALA A 160 -5.25 -12.44 -1.17
CA ALA A 160 -5.49 -13.26 0.01
C ALA A 160 -5.35 -14.76 -0.26
N ASN A 161 -5.58 -15.19 -1.51
CA ASN A 161 -5.54 -16.59 -1.94
C ASN A 161 -4.34 -16.89 -2.84
N SER A 162 -3.38 -15.97 -2.96
CA SER A 162 -2.16 -16.20 -3.73
C SER A 162 -1.21 -17.10 -2.96
N PRO A 163 -0.80 -18.26 -3.51
CA PRO A 163 0.24 -19.09 -2.91
C PRO A 163 1.56 -18.31 -2.69
N GLY A 164 1.90 -17.38 -3.57
CA GLY A 164 3.03 -16.46 -3.43
C GLY A 164 2.91 -15.63 -2.16
N VAL A 165 1.78 -14.95 -1.97
CA VAL A 165 1.53 -14.17 -0.75
C VAL A 165 1.60 -15.02 0.51
N LEU A 166 0.99 -16.20 0.48
CA LEU A 166 0.99 -17.09 1.64
C LEU A 166 2.39 -17.58 2.00
N ARG A 167 3.19 -17.98 1.00
CA ARG A 167 4.59 -18.39 1.21
C ARG A 167 5.44 -17.25 1.77
N GLU A 168 5.28 -16.03 1.29
CA GLU A 168 6.01 -14.87 1.83
C GLU A 168 5.61 -14.57 3.28
N LEU A 169 4.33 -14.67 3.62
CA LEU A 169 3.86 -14.50 5.01
C LEU A 169 4.41 -15.58 5.94
N GLU A 170 4.44 -16.83 5.50
CA GLU A 170 5.05 -17.95 6.24
C GLU A 170 6.57 -17.72 6.43
N TRP A 171 7.26 -17.31 5.36
CA TRP A 171 8.69 -17.03 5.40
C TRP A 171 9.02 -15.85 6.32
N GLU A 172 8.26 -14.76 6.27
CA GLU A 172 8.39 -13.61 7.18
C GLU A 172 8.17 -14.02 8.64
N LEU A 173 7.17 -14.86 8.92
CA LEU A 173 6.95 -15.40 10.27
C LEU A 173 8.16 -16.18 10.79
N GLU A 174 8.72 -17.07 9.98
CA GLU A 174 9.91 -17.84 10.33
C GLU A 174 11.15 -16.97 10.50
N TRP A 175 11.30 -15.96 9.65
CA TRP A 175 12.42 -15.03 9.70
C TRP A 175 12.36 -14.12 10.92
N LEU A 176 11.19 -13.55 11.23
CA LEU A 176 10.96 -12.70 12.41
C LEU A 176 11.08 -13.49 13.71
N ALA A 177 10.72 -14.79 13.71
CA ALA A 177 10.93 -15.66 14.85
C ALA A 177 12.41 -15.77 15.26
N LYS A 178 13.35 -15.58 14.32
CA LYS A 178 14.80 -15.65 14.58
C LYS A 178 15.38 -14.36 15.16
N LYS A 179 14.66 -13.23 15.08
CA LYS A 179 15.18 -11.91 15.47
C LYS A 179 14.62 -11.33 16.76
N ASP A 180 13.61 -11.97 17.35
CA ASP A 180 12.83 -11.40 18.47
C ASP A 180 12.32 -9.96 18.18
N GLU A 181 12.12 -9.67 16.89
CA GLU A 181 11.62 -8.39 16.39
C GLU A 181 10.11 -8.50 16.16
N ASP A 182 9.38 -7.47 16.60
CA ASP A 182 7.96 -7.19 16.31
C ASP A 182 6.95 -8.32 16.61
N LEU A 183 6.78 -8.63 17.90
CA LEU A 183 5.80 -9.60 18.40
C LEU A 183 4.34 -9.31 17.98
N GLU A 184 3.99 -8.05 17.74
CA GLU A 184 2.63 -7.66 17.35
C GLU A 184 2.35 -8.07 15.91
N PHE A 185 3.25 -7.74 14.97
CA PHE A 185 3.10 -8.18 13.58
C PHE A 185 3.13 -9.71 13.45
N ARG A 186 4.00 -10.39 14.21
CA ARG A 186 4.00 -11.87 14.25
C ARG A 186 2.65 -12.42 14.72
N ARG A 187 2.09 -11.85 15.78
CA ARG A 187 0.77 -12.26 16.29
C ARG A 187 -0.32 -12.01 15.25
N GLU A 188 -0.31 -10.88 14.57
CA GLU A 188 -1.26 -10.56 13.51
C GLU A 188 -1.20 -11.58 12.36
N VAL A 189 -0.01 -11.89 11.86
CA VAL A 189 0.16 -12.89 10.78
C VAL A 189 -0.27 -14.28 11.22
N SER A 190 0.13 -14.72 12.43
CA SER A 190 -0.28 -16.03 12.95
C SER A 190 -1.80 -16.15 13.11
N VAL A 191 -2.44 -15.17 13.75
CA VAL A 191 -3.91 -15.16 13.93
C VAL A 191 -4.62 -15.15 12.59
N TRP A 192 -4.13 -14.36 11.62
CA TRP A 192 -4.72 -14.30 10.29
C TRP A 192 -4.61 -15.65 9.56
N LEU A 193 -3.44 -16.29 9.54
CA LEU A 193 -3.26 -17.60 8.91
C LEU A 193 -4.12 -18.69 9.58
N GLU A 194 -4.21 -18.71 10.90
CA GLU A 194 -5.06 -19.65 11.65
C GLU A 194 -6.55 -19.46 11.32
N SER A 195 -7.02 -18.20 11.22
CA SER A 195 -8.42 -17.89 10.91
C SER A 195 -8.86 -18.41 9.54
N ARG A 196 -7.90 -18.65 8.63
CA ARG A 196 -8.15 -19.19 7.29
C ARG A 196 -8.24 -20.71 7.27
N GLN A 197 -7.56 -21.40 8.18
CA GLN A 197 -7.62 -22.87 8.28
C GLN A 197 -8.96 -23.34 8.88
N GLN A 198 -9.69 -22.44 9.54
CA GLN A 198 -10.99 -22.71 10.17
C GLN A 198 -12.19 -22.40 9.25
N ARG A 199 -11.95 -21.96 8.00
CA ARG A 199 -12.97 -21.70 6.98
C ARG A 199 -13.00 -22.80 5.94
#